data_AF-A0A8J7M208-F1
#
_entry.id   AF-A0A8J7M208-F1
#
_cell.length_a   1.000
_cell.length_b   1.000
_cell.length_c   1.000
_cell.angle_alpha   90.00
_cell.angle_beta   90.00
_cell.angle_gamma   90.00
#
_symmetry.space_group_name_H-M   'P 1'
#
loop_
_entity.id
_entity.type
_entity.pdbx_description
1 polymer ?
#
loop_
_entity_poly.entity_id
_entity_poly.type
_entity_poly.pdbx_seq_one_letter_code
_entity_poly.pdbx_strand_id
1 'polypeptide(L)'
;MIEDEREELPLAEATRNILEECRMVLPGIQALFGFQLIAVINQGFDQKLDAQLQRLHLASTLLVAVAVALVMAPAAYHRQAGLKEVTGEFILVASRLLLWSMVPLMIGVSLEFYVVASVILEVPAVALVMAGLLLLLFSVLWFVLPRSRLLRKLARWSPRQ
;
A
#
# COMPACT_ATOMS: atom_id res chain seq x y z
N MET A 1 21.04 29.55 1.38
CA MET A 1 21.69 28.28 1.72
C MET A 1 20.92 27.77 2.92
N ILE A 2 19.97 26.85 2.73
CA ILE A 2 19.32 26.20 3.87
C ILE A 2 20.36 25.17 4.29
N GLU A 3 21.05 25.41 5.41
CA GLU A 3 21.87 24.40 6.06
C GLU A 3 21.03 23.12 6.10
N ASP A 4 21.60 22.00 5.67
CA ASP A 4 20.94 20.70 5.72
C ASP A 4 20.83 20.31 7.20
N GLU A 5 19.85 20.88 7.91
CA GLU A 5 19.52 20.57 9.31
C GLU A 5 18.99 19.14 9.36
N ARG A 6 19.92 18.18 9.31
CA ARG A 6 19.65 16.77 9.55
C ARG A 6 19.71 16.55 11.05
N GLU A 7 18.54 16.48 11.67
CA GLU A 7 18.43 16.06 13.06
C GLU A 7 18.55 14.54 13.12
N GLU A 8 19.55 14.03 13.84
CA GLU A 8 19.71 12.59 14.09
C GLU A 8 18.65 12.13 15.10
N LEU A 9 17.63 11.41 14.62
CA LEU A 9 16.57 10.89 15.47
C LEU A 9 17.09 9.73 16.36
N PRO A 10 16.76 9.70 17.66
CA PRO A 10 17.01 8.56 18.53
C PRO A 10 16.36 7.28 17.98
N LEU A 11 17.06 6.14 18.06
CA LEU A 11 16.59 4.85 17.51
C LEU A 11 15.21 4.43 18.03
N ALA A 12 14.95 4.68 19.32
CA ALA A 12 13.66 4.40 19.94
C ALA A 12 12.52 5.22 19.32
N GLU A 13 12.79 6.49 18.99
CA GLU A 13 11.81 7.37 18.35
C GLU A 13 11.58 6.98 16.88
N ALA A 14 12.65 6.74 16.12
CA ALA A 14 12.53 6.25 14.74
C ALA A 14 11.76 4.92 14.66
N THR A 15 11.96 4.03 15.64
CA THR A 15 11.22 2.75 15.74
C THR A 15 9.75 2.95 16.10
N ARG A 16 9.44 3.90 16.99
CA ARG A 16 8.05 4.26 17.29
C ARG A 16 7.36 4.81 16.04
N ASN A 17 7.99 5.75 15.35
CA ASN A 17 7.43 6.40 14.17
C ASN A 17 7.09 5.38 13.07
N ILE A 18 8.02 4.47 12.74
CA ILE A 18 7.75 3.47 11.70
C ILE A 18 6.66 2.48 12.09
N LEU A 19 6.57 2.09 13.36
CA LEU A 19 5.49 1.23 13.86
C LEU A 19 4.13 1.96 13.85
N GLU A 20 4.12 3.27 14.12
CA GLU A 20 2.93 4.10 14.01
C GLU A 20 2.48 4.26 12.55
N GLU A 21 3.40 4.45 11.61
CA GLU A 21 3.12 4.43 10.18
C GLU A 21 2.46 3.10 9.75
N CYS A 22 3.00 1.95 10.16
CA CYS A 22 2.38 0.65 9.92
C CYS A 22 0.95 0.61 10.45
N ARG A 23 0.75 1.03 11.70
CA ARG A 23 -0.54 0.96 12.41
C ARG A 23 -1.58 1.93 11.84
N MET A 24 -1.14 3.04 11.23
CA MET A 24 -2.03 4.00 10.60
C MET A 24 -2.60 3.45 9.29
N VAL A 25 -1.79 2.74 8.51
CA VAL A 25 -2.19 2.21 7.20
C VAL A 25 -2.93 0.87 7.31
N LEU A 26 -2.56 0.04 8.29
CA LEU A 26 -3.06 -1.33 8.42
C LEU A 26 -4.60 -1.44 8.47
N PRO A 27 -5.36 -0.62 9.24
CA PRO A 27 -6.82 -0.72 9.28
C PRO A 27 -7.48 -0.52 7.91
N GLY A 28 -6.94 0.38 7.08
CA GLY A 28 -7.46 0.63 5.74
C GLY A 28 -7.30 -0.59 4.83
N ILE A 29 -6.12 -1.22 4.84
CA ILE A 29 -5.87 -2.43 4.03
C ILE A 29 -6.70 -3.62 4.56
N GLN A 30 -6.84 -3.75 5.89
CA GLN A 30 -7.66 -4.80 6.50
C GLN A 30 -9.14 -4.66 6.14
N ALA A 31 -9.67 -3.44 6.09
CA ALA A 31 -11.04 -3.20 5.66
C ALA A 31 -11.25 -3.64 4.19
N LEU A 32 -10.34 -3.25 3.29
CA LEU A 32 -10.37 -3.68 1.89
C LEU A 32 -10.33 -5.21 1.76
N PHE A 33 -9.40 -5.85 2.46
CA PHE A 33 -9.27 -7.31 2.49
C PHE A 33 -10.55 -7.99 3.00
N GLY A 34 -11.12 -7.48 4.09
CA GLY A 34 -12.39 -7.98 4.64
C GLY A 34 -13.55 -7.86 3.66
N PHE A 35 -13.67 -6.72 2.96
CA PHE A 35 -14.71 -6.52 1.96
C PHE A 35 -14.56 -7.45 0.76
N GLN A 36 -13.33 -7.74 0.32
CA GLN A 36 -13.09 -8.73 -0.73
C GLN A 36 -13.59 -10.11 -0.30
N LEU A 37 -13.27 -10.56 0.91
CA LEU A 37 -13.75 -11.85 1.43
C LEU A 37 -15.28 -11.90 1.55
N ILE A 38 -15.90 -10.82 2.01
CA ILE A 38 -17.37 -10.71 2.11
C ILE A 38 -18.02 -10.77 0.72
N ALA A 39 -17.39 -10.20 -0.31
CA ALA A 39 -17.91 -10.21 -1.67
C ALA A 39 -18.15 -11.63 -2.19
N VAL A 40 -17.30 -12.59 -1.85
CA VAL A 40 -17.43 -14.01 -2.24
C VAL A 40 -18.65 -14.68 -1.60
N ILE A 41 -19.04 -14.26 -0.39
CA ILE A 41 -20.15 -14.86 0.36
C ILE A 41 -21.50 -14.25 -0.07
N ASN A 42 -21.49 -13.12 -0.77
CA ASN A 42 -22.71 -12.45 -1.22
C ASN A 42 -23.45 -13.25 -2.30
N GLN A 43 -24.77 -13.33 -2.15
CA GLN A 43 -25.65 -13.92 -3.16
C GLN A 43 -25.47 -13.17 -4.48
N GLY A 44 -25.04 -13.89 -5.51
CA GLY A 44 -24.81 -13.36 -6.85
C GLY A 44 -23.35 -13.22 -7.26
N PHE A 45 -22.38 -13.51 -6.39
CA PHE A 45 -20.96 -13.56 -6.81
C PHE A 45 -20.77 -14.54 -7.98
N ASP A 46 -21.24 -15.78 -7.83
CA ASP A 46 -21.12 -16.82 -8.86
C ASP A 46 -22.01 -16.57 -10.10
N GLN A 47 -23.06 -15.77 -9.95
CA GLN A 47 -24.00 -15.50 -11.06
C GLN A 47 -23.59 -14.27 -11.89
N LYS A 48 -22.94 -13.29 -11.25
CA LYS A 48 -22.55 -12.02 -11.88
C LYS A 48 -21.10 -12.00 -12.36
N LEU A 49 -20.23 -12.82 -11.78
CA LEU A 49 -18.83 -12.92 -12.20
C LEU A 49 -18.61 -14.22 -12.95
N ASP A 50 -18.18 -14.10 -14.21
CA ASP A 50 -17.63 -15.22 -14.95
C ASP A 50 -16.33 -15.74 -14.30
N ALA A 51 -15.96 -16.99 -14.58
CA ALA A 51 -14.82 -17.69 -13.98
C ALA A 51 -13.48 -16.96 -14.17
N GLN A 52 -13.35 -16.11 -15.19
CA GLN A 52 -12.18 -15.24 -15.34
C GLN A 52 -12.13 -14.14 -14.28
N LEU A 53 -13.26 -13.45 -14.03
CA LEU A 53 -13.33 -12.37 -13.04
C LEU A 53 -13.20 -12.91 -11.61
N GLN A 54 -13.73 -14.11 -11.33
CA GLN A 54 -13.54 -14.77 -10.04
C GLN A 54 -12.06 -15.06 -9.76
N ARG A 55 -11.32 -15.56 -10.75
CA ARG A 55 -9.87 -15.80 -10.63
C ARG A 55 -9.08 -14.51 -10.44
N LEU A 56 -9.49 -13.43 -11.12
CA LEU A 56 -8.89 -12.10 -10.94
C LEU A 56 -9.16 -11.55 -9.53
N HIS A 57 -10.37 -11.72 -9.00
CA HIS A 57 -10.73 -11.37 -7.63
C HIS A 57 -9.94 -12.20 -6.58
N LEU A 58 -9.71 -13.49 -6.84
CA LEU A 58 -8.86 -14.30 -5.97
C LEU A 58 -7.40 -13.81 -6.02
N ALA A 59 -6.88 -13.49 -7.21
CA ALA A 59 -5.53 -12.99 -7.37
C ALA A 59 -5.34 -11.60 -6.71
N SER A 60 -6.31 -10.69 -6.83
CA SER A 60 -6.29 -9.40 -6.15
C SER A 60 -6.32 -9.56 -4.63
N THR A 61 -7.18 -10.45 -4.13
CA THR A 61 -7.31 -10.77 -2.70
C THR A 61 -6.00 -11.33 -2.14
N LEU A 62 -5.33 -12.22 -2.88
CA LEU A 62 -4.03 -12.76 -2.48
C LEU A 62 -2.96 -11.67 -2.42
N LEU A 63 -2.92 -10.77 -3.39
CA LEU A 63 -1.98 -9.64 -3.40
C LEU A 63 -2.21 -8.70 -2.20
N VAL A 64 -3.47 -8.38 -1.88
CA VAL A 64 -3.81 -7.58 -0.70
C VAL A 64 -3.42 -8.32 0.58
N ALA A 65 -3.63 -9.64 0.67
CA ALA A 65 -3.20 -10.45 1.82
C ALA A 65 -1.67 -10.42 2.01
N VAL A 66 -0.90 -10.50 0.92
CA VAL A 66 0.57 -10.34 0.97
C VAL A 66 0.96 -8.94 1.47
N ALA A 67 0.28 -7.89 1.00
CA ALA A 67 0.51 -6.54 1.49
C ALA A 67 0.24 -6.41 3.00
N VAL A 68 -0.87 -6.98 3.49
CA VAL A 68 -1.19 -7.03 4.93
C VAL A 68 -0.08 -7.73 5.70
N ALA A 69 0.36 -8.90 5.24
CA ALA A 69 1.42 -9.67 5.90
C ALA A 69 2.73 -8.86 6.01
N LEU A 70 3.12 -8.17 4.94
CA LEU A 70 4.32 -7.34 4.91
C LEU A 70 4.22 -6.12 5.84
N VAL A 71 3.05 -5.45 5.91
CA VAL A 71 2.84 -4.31 6.83
C VAL A 71 2.80 -4.76 8.30
N MET A 72 2.30 -5.96 8.59
CA MET A 72 2.24 -6.51 9.95
C MET A 72 3.58 -7.07 10.44
N ALA A 73 4.47 -7.47 9.53
CA ALA A 73 5.73 -8.13 9.86
C ALA A 73 6.65 -7.35 10.82
N PRO A 74 6.84 -6.01 10.71
CA PRO A 74 7.65 -5.23 11.66
C PRO A 74 7.14 -5.31 13.09
N ALA A 75 5.81 -5.22 13.29
CA ALA A 75 5.20 -5.31 14.61
C ALA A 75 5.33 -6.71 15.21
N ALA A 76 5.19 -7.75 14.37
CA ALA A 76 5.39 -9.14 14.79
C ALA A 76 6.86 -9.39 15.19
N TYR A 77 7.80 -8.94 14.36
CA TYR A 77 9.23 -9.04 14.63
C TYR A 77 9.62 -8.32 15.92
N HIS A 78 9.17 -7.07 16.08
CA HIS A 78 9.44 -6.28 17.29
C HIS A 78 8.92 -6.96 18.55
N ARG A 79 7.73 -7.59 18.49
CA ARG A 79 7.17 -8.33 19.62
C ARG A 79 7.94 -9.62 19.94
N GLN A 80 8.55 -10.26 18.95
CA GLN A 80 9.34 -11.49 19.11
C GLN A 80 10.78 -11.24 19.58
N ALA A 81 11.41 -10.15 19.11
CA ALA A 81 12.81 -9.83 19.42
C ALA A 81 13.06 -9.39 20.88
N GLY A 82 11.99 -9.13 21.65
CA GLY A 82 12.08 -8.69 23.04
C GLY A 82 12.38 -7.19 23.17
N LEU A 83 11.82 -6.55 24.20
CA LEU A 83 11.81 -5.09 24.40
C LEU A 83 13.18 -4.47 24.76
N LYS A 84 14.28 -5.23 24.71
CA LYS A 84 15.53 -4.82 25.38
C LYS A 84 16.45 -3.95 24.53
N GLU A 85 16.41 -4.05 23.19
CA GLU A 85 17.30 -3.26 22.32
C GLU A 85 16.61 -2.89 21.01
N VAL A 86 16.67 -1.61 20.66
CA VAL A 86 16.19 -1.08 19.38
C VAL A 86 17.38 -0.89 18.46
N THR A 87 17.42 -1.59 17.34
CA THR A 87 18.56 -1.57 16.41
C THR A 87 18.25 -0.78 15.15
N GLY A 88 19.29 -0.17 14.56
CA GLY A 88 19.18 0.46 13.23
C GLY A 88 18.82 -0.55 12.13
N GLU A 89 19.20 -1.81 12.30
CA GLU A 89 18.84 -2.90 11.38
C GLU A 89 17.33 -3.15 11.36
N PHE A 90 16.67 -3.15 12.53
CA PHE A 90 15.21 -3.28 12.61
C PHE A 90 14.51 -2.18 11.80
N ILE A 91 14.95 -0.92 11.94
CA ILE A 91 14.36 0.22 11.22
C ILE A 91 14.51 0.04 9.70
N LEU A 92 15.68 -0.43 9.25
CA LEU A 92 15.93 -0.68 7.83
C LEU A 92 15.05 -1.82 7.28
N VAL A 93 14.93 -2.92 8.02
CA VAL A 93 14.07 -4.05 7.66
C VAL A 93 12.61 -3.61 7.62
N ALA A 94 12.13 -2.92 8.64
CA ALA A 94 10.76 -2.41 8.70
C ALA A 94 10.46 -1.47 7.53
N SER A 95 11.37 -0.54 7.21
CA SER A 95 11.25 0.37 6.08
C SER A 95 11.16 -0.38 4.75
N ARG A 96 11.97 -1.42 4.57
CA ARG A 96 11.95 -2.24 3.35
C ARG A 96 10.66 -3.03 3.22
N LEU A 97 10.17 -3.64 4.30
CA LEU A 97 8.91 -4.38 4.29
C LEU A 97 7.73 -3.47 3.94
N LEU A 98 7.71 -2.23 4.46
CA LEU A 98 6.69 -1.24 4.12
C LEU A 98 6.77 -0.84 2.65
N LEU A 99 7.98 -0.57 2.13
CA LEU A 99 8.17 -0.25 0.72
C LEU A 99 7.78 -1.42 -0.19
N TRP A 100 8.09 -2.66 0.21
CA TRP A 100 7.74 -3.85 -0.55
C TRP A 100 6.25 -4.17 -0.51
N SER A 101 5.52 -3.76 0.53
CA SER A 101 4.05 -3.96 0.61
C SER A 101 3.29 -3.08 -0.38
N MET A 102 3.84 -1.93 -0.77
CA MET A 102 3.20 -1.00 -1.70
C MET A 102 2.95 -1.63 -3.07
N VAL A 103 3.87 -2.46 -3.58
CA VAL A 103 3.73 -3.07 -4.91
C VAL A 103 2.56 -4.04 -5.01
N PRO A 104 2.43 -5.09 -4.16
CA PRO A 104 1.29 -5.98 -4.21
C PRO A 104 -0.02 -5.25 -3.86
N LEU A 105 0.00 -4.25 -2.96
CA LEU A 105 -1.18 -3.44 -2.66
C LEU A 105 -1.67 -2.68 -3.90
N MET A 106 -0.77 -1.99 -4.60
CA MET A 106 -1.07 -1.25 -5.83
C MET A 106 -1.72 -2.14 -6.89
N ILE A 107 -1.12 -3.31 -7.13
CA ILE A 107 -1.60 -4.25 -8.14
C ILE A 107 -2.93 -4.85 -7.70
N GLY A 108 -3.03 -5.28 -6.44
CA GLY A 108 -4.24 -5.89 -5.88
C GLY A 108 -5.45 -4.96 -5.95
N VAL A 109 -5.30 -3.71 -5.51
CA VAL A 109 -6.38 -2.71 -5.56
C VAL A 109 -6.77 -2.37 -6.99
N SER A 110 -5.80 -2.24 -7.91
CA SER A 110 -6.10 -1.96 -9.33
C SER A 110 -6.82 -3.12 -10.01
N LEU A 111 -6.46 -4.35 -9.66
CA LEU A 111 -7.09 -5.56 -10.17
C LEU A 111 -8.50 -5.74 -9.63
N GLU A 112 -8.71 -5.48 -8.35
CA GLU A 112 -10.04 -5.48 -7.74
C GLU A 112 -10.94 -4.41 -8.39
N PHE A 113 -10.39 -3.22 -8.61
CA PHE A 113 -11.10 -2.16 -9.29
C PHE A 113 -11.50 -2.56 -10.72
N TYR A 114 -10.63 -3.26 -11.46
CA TYR A 114 -10.97 -3.82 -12.77
C TYR A 114 -12.15 -4.79 -12.70
N VAL A 115 -12.18 -5.69 -11.71
CA VAL A 115 -13.31 -6.63 -11.51
C VAL A 115 -14.60 -5.86 -11.26
N VAL A 116 -14.59 -4.90 -10.34
CA VAL A 116 -15.77 -4.07 -10.02
C VAL A 116 -16.23 -3.27 -11.24
N ALA A 117 -15.32 -2.60 -11.94
CA ALA A 117 -15.65 -1.81 -13.13
C ALA A 117 -16.20 -2.69 -14.26
N SER A 118 -15.69 -3.92 -14.43
CA SER A 118 -16.18 -4.85 -15.45
C SER A 118 -17.62 -5.29 -15.19
N VAL A 119 -17.99 -5.48 -13.92
CA VAL A 119 -19.36 -5.84 -13.51
C VAL A 119 -20.33 -4.66 -13.69
N ILE A 120 -19.88 -3.42 -13.44
CA ILE A 120 -20.73 -2.23 -13.54
C ILE A 120 -20.91 -1.76 -14.98
N LEU A 121 -19.83 -1.72 -15.75
CA LEU A 121 -19.82 -1.09 -17.07
C LEU A 121 -20.16 -2.05 -18.20
N GLU A 122 -19.98 -3.36 -18.01
CA GLU A 122 -20.16 -4.41 -19.02
C GLU A 122 -19.35 -4.18 -20.32
N VAL A 123 -18.37 -3.27 -20.29
CA VAL A 123 -17.47 -2.94 -21.40
C VAL A 123 -16.00 -3.14 -20.94
N PRO A 124 -15.37 -4.29 -21.24
CA PRO A 124 -14.04 -4.63 -20.74
C PRO A 124 -12.96 -3.61 -21.06
N ALA A 125 -13.03 -2.96 -22.24
CA ALA A 125 -12.07 -1.96 -22.67
C ALA A 125 -12.06 -0.72 -21.75
N VAL A 126 -13.25 -0.24 -21.34
CA VAL A 126 -13.36 0.93 -20.45
C VAL A 126 -12.88 0.59 -19.04
N ALA A 127 -13.28 -0.59 -18.53
CA ALA A 127 -12.80 -1.09 -17.25
C ALA A 127 -11.26 -1.21 -17.20
N LEU A 128 -10.66 -1.72 -18.29
CA LEU A 128 -9.21 -1.84 -18.41
C LEU A 128 -8.51 -0.47 -18.41
N VAL A 129 -9.03 0.52 -19.14
CA VAL A 129 -8.48 1.88 -19.15
C VAL A 129 -8.55 2.50 -17.75
N MET A 130 -9.69 2.39 -17.06
CA MET A 130 -9.84 2.97 -15.73
C MET A 130 -8.91 2.29 -14.70
N ALA A 131 -8.80 0.96 -14.73
CA ALA A 131 -7.87 0.24 -13.88
C ALA A 131 -6.42 0.58 -14.20
N GLY A 132 -6.06 0.75 -15.47
CA GLY A 132 -4.75 1.20 -15.92
C GLY A 132 -4.43 2.62 -15.45
N LEU A 133 -5.39 3.54 -15.49
CA LEU A 133 -5.24 4.90 -14.96
C LEU A 133 -5.06 4.90 -13.44
N LEU A 134 -5.78 4.05 -12.72
CA LEU A 134 -5.62 3.90 -11.27
C LEU A 134 -4.24 3.34 -10.91
N LEU A 135 -3.79 2.31 -11.64
CA LEU A 135 -2.45 1.75 -11.50
C LEU A 135 -1.36 2.80 -11.78
N LEU A 136 -1.56 3.61 -12.82
CA LEU A 136 -0.67 4.72 -13.17
C LEU A 136 -0.65 5.78 -12.06
N LEU A 137 -1.82 6.14 -11.51
CA LEU A 137 -1.93 7.09 -10.42
C LEU A 137 -1.13 6.63 -9.19
N PHE A 138 -1.33 5.38 -8.74
CA PHE A 138 -0.53 4.82 -7.65
C PHE A 138 0.95 4.78 -7.98
N SER A 139 1.31 4.35 -9.19
CA SER A 139 2.71 4.30 -9.63
C SER A 139 3.37 5.68 -9.58
N VAL A 140 2.65 6.72 -10.03
CA VAL A 140 3.13 8.10 -10.00
C VAL A 140 3.27 8.58 -8.57
N LEU A 141 2.22 8.46 -7.75
CA LEU A 141 2.23 8.98 -6.37
C LEU A 141 3.24 8.26 -5.47
N TRP A 142 3.41 6.95 -5.62
CA TRP A 142 4.23 6.16 -4.70
C TRP A 142 5.68 6.02 -5.15
N PHE A 143 5.96 6.02 -6.45
CA PHE A 143 7.31 5.74 -6.96
C PHE A 143 7.94 6.87 -7.75
N VAL A 144 7.17 7.62 -8.55
CA VAL A 144 7.68 8.72 -9.38
C VAL A 144 7.82 9.99 -8.55
N LEU A 145 6.76 10.36 -7.82
CA LEU A 145 6.69 11.59 -7.04
C LEU A 145 7.81 11.67 -5.99
N PRO A 146 8.06 10.63 -5.14
CA PRO A 146 9.09 10.71 -4.11
C PRO A 146 10.53 10.72 -4.65
N ARG A 147 10.72 10.16 -5.86
CA ARG A 147 12.02 10.12 -6.57
C ARG A 147 12.27 11.37 -7.42
N SER A 148 11.22 12.11 -7.79
CA SER A 148 11.35 13.31 -8.61
C SER A 148 12.09 14.42 -7.86
N ARG A 149 13.27 14.78 -8.35
CA ARG A 149 14.08 15.88 -7.78
C ARG A 149 13.42 17.26 -8.00
N LEU A 150 12.54 17.37 -9.00
CA LEU A 150 11.83 18.59 -9.38
C LEU A 150 10.78 19.03 -8.33
N LEU A 151 9.99 18.10 -7.79
CA LEU A 151 8.99 18.45 -6.78
C LEU A 151 9.63 18.77 -5.42
N ARG A 152 10.78 18.15 -5.09
CA ARG A 152 11.60 18.54 -3.93
C ARG A 152 12.13 19.97 -4.03
N LYS A 153 12.26 20.54 -5.23
CA LYS A 153 12.64 21.95 -5.43
C LYS A 153 11.43 22.89 -5.29
N LEU A 154 10.26 22.50 -5.80
CA LEU A 154 9.03 23.28 -5.66
C LEU A 154 8.51 23.31 -4.21
N ALA A 155 8.60 22.21 -3.47
CA ALA A 155 8.24 22.17 -2.04
C ALA A 155 9.20 22.99 -1.15
N ARG A 156 10.43 23.28 -1.61
CA ARG A 156 11.37 24.20 -0.93
C ARG A 156 11.08 25.67 -1.23
N TRP A 157 10.16 25.98 -2.15
CA TRP A 157 9.74 27.34 -2.44
C TRP A 157 8.68 27.78 -1.41
N SER A 158 9.13 28.06 -0.19
CA SER A 158 8.36 28.87 0.76
C SER A 158 8.39 30.32 0.26
N PRO A 159 7.24 30.95 -0.05
CA PRO A 159 7.20 32.37 -0.29
C PRO A 159 7.53 33.06 1.03
N ARG A 160 8.76 33.59 1.11
CA ARG A 160 9.18 34.51 2.16
C ARG A 160 8.21 35.69 2.16
N GLN A 161 7.46 35.85 3.25
CA GLN A 161 6.99 37.16 3.70
C GLN A 161 7.76 37.51 4.96
#